data_AF-A0AAE7UPP7-F1
#
_entry.id   AF-A0AAE7UPP7-F1
#
_cell.length_a   1.000
_cell.length_b   1.000
_cell.length_c   1.000
_cell.angle_alpha   90.00
_cell.angle_beta   90.00
_cell.angle_gamma   90.00
#
_symmetry.space_group_name_H-M   'P 1'
#
loop_
_entity.id
_entity.type
_entity.pdbx_description
1 polymer ?
#
loop_
_entity_poly.entity_id
_entity_poly.type
_entity_poly.pdbx_seq_one_letter_code
_entity_poly.pdbx_strand_id
1 'polypeptide(L)'
;MQQLSSLILVFVTLTILSAGFITGAASDGQWGVGIGALFIGPLVFFFVAHTVLYLGAWIFWGRDGVASYTASKINRISALMTILAAIAVA
;
A
#
# COMPACT_ATOMS: atom_id res chain seq x y z
N MET A 1 -9.26 -12.95 -11.17
CA MET A 1 -9.81 -13.01 -9.79
C MET A 1 -8.75 -12.70 -8.73
N GLN A 2 -7.60 -13.38 -8.70
CA GLN A 2 -6.58 -13.17 -7.65
C GLN A 2 -6.01 -11.74 -7.55
N GLN A 3 -5.74 -11.07 -8.68
CA GLN A 3 -5.25 -9.68 -8.64
C GLN A 3 -6.29 -8.70 -8.07
N LEU A 4 -7.57 -8.94 -8.34
CA LEU A 4 -8.66 -8.12 -7.83
C LEU A 4 -8.80 -8.30 -6.31
N SER A 5 -8.75 -9.53 -5.81
CA SER A 5 -8.79 -9.80 -4.36
C SER A 5 -7.59 -9.20 -3.63
N SER A 6 -6.39 -9.29 -4.21
CA SER A 6 -5.19 -8.67 -3.63
C SER A 6 -5.26 -7.14 -3.63
N LEU A 7 -5.84 -6.53 -4.67
CA LEU A 7 -6.06 -5.08 -4.72
C LEU A 7 -7.04 -4.63 -3.62
N ILE A 8 -8.15 -5.35 -3.45
CA ILE A 8 -9.14 -5.08 -2.41
C ILE A 8 -8.51 -5.21 -1.02
N LEU A 9 -7.71 -6.26 -0.78
CA LEU A 9 -7.03 -6.46 0.50
C LEU A 9 -6.11 -5.29 0.84
N VAL A 10 -5.29 -4.83 -0.13
CA VAL A 10 -4.41 -3.68 0.04
C VAL A 10 -5.20 -2.42 0.40
N PHE A 11 -6.30 -2.17 -0.33
CA PHE A 11 -7.14 -1.00 -0.10
C PHE A 11 -7.79 -1.00 1.29
N VAL A 12 -8.37 -2.13 1.69
CA VAL A 12 -9.00 -2.28 3.02
C VAL A 12 -7.96 -2.12 4.13
N THR A 13 -6.79 -2.78 3.99
CA THR A 13 -5.72 -2.71 5.00
C THR A 13 -5.24 -1.27 5.18
N LEU A 14 -5.01 -0.55 4.09
CA LEU A 14 -4.57 0.84 4.15
C LEU A 14 -5.62 1.73 4.80
N THR A 15 -6.91 1.53 4.47
CA THR A 15 -8.02 2.28 5.07
C THR A 15 -8.08 2.07 6.58
N ILE A 16 -7.85 0.84 7.06
CA ILE A 16 -7.81 0.52 8.50
C ILE A 16 -6.62 1.21 9.16
N LEU A 17 -5.43 1.09 8.57
CA LEU A 17 -4.20 1.69 9.12
C LEU A 17 -4.27 3.22 9.18
N SER A 18 -4.93 3.87 8.22
CA SER A 18 -5.10 5.32 8.19
C SER A 18 -6.37 5.82 8.89
N ALA A 19 -7.23 4.92 9.40
CA ALA A 19 -8.50 5.29 10.01
C ALA A 19 -8.36 6.31 11.13
N GLY A 20 -7.40 6.12 12.05
CA GLY A 20 -7.17 7.04 13.17
C GLY A 20 -6.72 8.44 12.73
N PHE A 21 -5.91 8.52 11.68
CA PHE A 21 -5.51 9.80 11.09
C PHE A 21 -6.70 10.51 10.42
N ILE A 22 -7.51 9.76 9.67
CA ILE A 22 -8.67 10.28 8.95
C ILE A 22 -9.73 10.79 9.92
N THR A 23 -10.03 10.03 10.98
CA THR A 23 -11.00 10.43 12.00
C THR A 23 -10.53 11.63 12.82
N GLY A 24 -9.23 11.69 13.15
CA GLY A 24 -8.62 12.86 13.80
C GLY A 24 -8.69 14.13 12.94
N ALA A 25 -8.31 14.03 11.66
CA ALA A 25 -8.40 15.18 10.75
C ALA A 25 -9.84 15.66 10.55
N ALA A 26 -10.81 14.74 10.50
CA ALA A 26 -12.22 15.07 10.42
C ALA A 26 -12.73 15.74 11.71
N SER A 27 -12.33 15.25 12.89
CA SER A 27 -12.73 15.88 14.17
C SER A 27 -12.15 17.27 14.34
N ASP A 28 -10.96 17.53 13.79
CA ASP A 28 -10.29 18.83 13.82
C ASP A 28 -10.85 19.82 12.77
N GLY A 29 -11.94 19.45 12.08
CA GLY A 29 -12.58 20.26 11.04
C GLY A 29 -11.83 20.27 9.70
N GLN A 30 -10.74 19.52 9.58
CA GLN A 30 -9.92 19.41 8.36
C GLN A 30 -10.45 18.31 7.43
N TRP A 31 -11.74 18.38 7.07
CA TRP A 31 -12.41 17.39 6.24
C TRP A 31 -11.71 17.15 4.89
N GLY A 32 -11.14 18.20 4.28
CA GLY A 32 -10.38 18.07 3.03
C GLY A 32 -9.14 17.19 3.16
N VAL A 33 -8.45 17.26 4.30
CA VAL A 33 -7.27 16.42 4.59
C VAL A 33 -7.70 14.99 4.86
N GLY A 34 -8.77 14.77 5.63
CA GLY A 34 -9.30 13.44 5.91
C GLY A 34 -9.77 12.70 4.64
N ILE A 35 -10.55 13.39 3.79
CA ILE A 35 -11.00 12.83 2.49
C ILE A 35 -9.81 12.60 1.55
N GLY A 36 -8.87 13.55 1.50
CA GLY A 36 -7.63 13.40 0.74
C GLY A 36 -6.84 12.16 1.19
N ALA A 37 -6.66 11.96 2.48
CA ALA A 37 -5.95 10.80 3.02
C ALA A 37 -6.67 9.47 2.75
N LEU A 38 -8.00 9.46 2.71
CA LEU A 38 -8.79 8.25 2.39
C LEU A 38 -8.54 7.76 0.95
N PHE A 39 -8.46 8.68 -0.03
CA PHE A 39 -8.35 8.30 -1.45
C PHE A 39 -6.93 8.42 -2.01
N ILE A 40 -6.22 9.50 -1.67
CA ILE A 40 -4.87 9.78 -2.16
C ILE A 40 -3.84 8.99 -1.35
N GLY A 41 -4.06 8.80 -0.05
CA GLY A 41 -3.16 8.04 0.82
C GLY A 41 -2.83 6.64 0.26
N PRO A 42 -3.84 5.82 -0.09
CA PRO A 42 -3.59 4.51 -0.69
C PRO A 42 -2.85 4.56 -2.03
N LEU A 43 -3.12 5.57 -2.87
CA LEU A 43 -2.44 5.74 -4.16
C LEU A 43 -0.96 6.10 -3.98
N VAL A 44 -0.67 7.08 -3.11
CA VAL A 44 0.69 7.50 -2.78
C VAL A 44 1.46 6.32 -2.18
N PHE A 45 0.84 5.62 -1.23
CA PHE A 45 1.43 4.43 -0.63
C PHE A 45 1.77 3.38 -1.69
N PHE A 46 0.82 3.08 -2.60
CA PHE A 46 1.04 2.11 -3.67
C PHE A 46 2.23 2.48 -4.56
N PHE A 47 2.36 3.75 -4.93
CA PHE A 47 3.49 4.25 -5.73
C PHE A 47 4.83 4.13 -5.00
N VAL A 48 4.86 4.48 -3.71
CA VAL A 48 6.07 4.37 -2.88
C VAL A 48 6.47 2.91 -2.71
N ALA A 49 5.55 2.05 -2.31
CA ALA A 49 5.79 0.61 -2.16
C ALA A 49 6.22 -0.01 -3.49
N HIS A 50 5.61 0.40 -4.61
CA HIS A 50 6.02 -0.05 -5.93
C HIS A 50 7.46 0.35 -6.23
N THR A 51 7.82 1.60 -6.01
CA THR A 51 9.17 2.12 -6.26
C THR A 51 10.21 1.38 -5.42
N VAL A 52 9.96 1.21 -4.12
CA VAL A 52 10.87 0.52 -3.20
C VAL A 52 11.07 -0.94 -3.60
N LEU A 53 9.99 -1.67 -3.87
CA LEU A 53 10.08 -3.08 -4.26
C LEU A 53 10.71 -3.26 -5.65
N TYR A 54 10.43 -2.35 -6.58
CA TYR A 54 11.06 -2.34 -7.90
C TYR A 54 12.56 -2.11 -7.79
N LEU A 55 12.98 -1.10 -7.02
CA LEU A 55 14.38 -0.78 -6.82
C LEU A 55 15.11 -1.91 -6.10
N GLY A 56 14.49 -2.51 -5.08
CA GLY A 56 15.02 -3.70 -4.42
C GLY A 56 15.19 -4.87 -5.40
N ALA A 57 14.17 -5.18 -6.20
CA ALA A 57 14.28 -6.24 -7.21
C ALA A 57 15.38 -5.96 -8.24
N TRP A 58 15.56 -4.70 -8.63
CA TRP A 58 16.61 -4.29 -9.56
C TRP A 58 18.02 -4.43 -8.95
N ILE A 59 18.21 -3.99 -7.70
CA ILE A 59 19.52 -4.08 -7.02
C ILE A 59 19.92 -5.53 -6.76
N PHE A 60 19.00 -6.37 -6.28
CA PHE A 60 19.35 -7.73 -5.85
C PHE A 60 19.32 -8.76 -6.98
N TRP A 61 18.42 -8.62 -7.96
CA TRP A 61 18.18 -9.64 -8.99
C TRP A 61 18.28 -9.09 -10.43
N GLY A 62 18.67 -7.84 -10.60
CA GLY A 62 18.86 -7.24 -11.92
C GLY A 62 17.59 -7.19 -12.76
N ARG A 63 17.76 -7.29 -14.09
CA ARG A 63 16.66 -7.15 -15.07
C ARG A 63 15.61 -8.26 -14.96
N ASP A 64 16.03 -9.48 -14.67
CA ASP A 64 15.12 -10.64 -14.54
C ASP A 64 14.27 -10.55 -13.27
N GLY A 65 14.85 -10.03 -12.19
CA GLY A 65 14.14 -9.73 -10.94
C GLY A 65 12.99 -8.73 -11.13
N VAL A 66 13.24 -7.70 -11.94
CA VAL A 66 12.24 -6.68 -12.28
C VAL A 66 11.10 -7.25 -13.13
N ALA A 67 11.41 -8.14 -14.09
CA ALA A 67 10.40 -8.80 -14.92
C ALA A 67 9.47 -9.67 -14.06
N SER A 68 10.04 -10.49 -13.17
CA SER A 68 9.29 -11.30 -12.20
C SER A 68 8.44 -10.45 -11.24
N TYR A 69 9.00 -9.34 -10.76
CA TYR A 69 8.28 -8.39 -9.92
C TYR A 69 7.08 -7.77 -10.67
N THR A 70 7.27 -7.37 -11.92
CA THR A 70 6.22 -6.71 -12.72
C THR A 70 5.03 -7.64 -12.95
N ALA A 71 5.27 -8.93 -13.19
CA ALA A 71 4.22 -9.94 -13.35
C ALA A 71 3.44 -10.23 -12.06
N SER A 72 4.08 -10.07 -10.90
CA SER A 72 3.51 -10.40 -9.57
C SER A 72 3.29 -9.18 -8.66
N LYS A 73 3.30 -7.97 -9.24
CA LYS A 73 3.35 -6.68 -8.53
C LYS A 73 2.31 -6.58 -7.42
N ILE A 74 1.04 -6.81 -7.75
CA ILE A 74 -0.07 -6.68 -6.80
C ILE A 74 0.05 -7.69 -5.66
N ASN A 75 0.45 -8.93 -5.93
CA ASN A 75 0.64 -9.94 -4.88
C ASN A 75 1.80 -9.58 -3.94
N ARG A 76 2.91 -9.04 -4.46
CA ARG A 76 4.05 -8.62 -3.63
C ARG A 76 3.71 -7.42 -2.76
N ILE A 77 2.98 -6.44 -3.30
CA ILE A 77 2.50 -5.29 -2.52
C ILE A 77 1.49 -5.75 -1.46
N SER A 78 0.60 -6.67 -1.79
CA SER A 78 -0.33 -7.28 -0.83
C SER A 78 0.40 -8.01 0.31
N ALA A 79 1.42 -8.81 -0.01
CA ALA A 79 2.22 -9.49 1.01
C ALA A 79 2.94 -8.49 1.93
N LEU A 80 3.51 -7.42 1.36
CA LEU A 80 4.10 -6.34 2.15
C LEU A 80 3.06 -5.69 3.09
N MET A 81 1.82 -5.50 2.64
CA MET A 81 0.78 -4.90 3.48
C MET A 81 0.43 -5.81 4.64
N THR A 82 0.33 -7.12 4.40
CA THR A 82 0.08 -8.09 5.45
C THR A 82 1.17 -8.06 6.51
N ILE A 83 2.45 -7.96 6.10
CA ILE A 83 3.57 -7.83 7.04
C ILE A 83 3.48 -6.53 7.84
N LEU A 84 3.25 -5.39 7.17
CA LEU A 84 3.14 -4.09 7.84
C LEU A 84 1.95 -4.05 8.82
N ALA A 85 0.81 -4.62 8.43
CA ALA A 85 -0.36 -4.72 9.30
C ALA A 85 -0.09 -5.61 10.51
N ALA A 86 0.61 -6.73 10.33
CA ALA A 86 1.01 -7.59 11.43
C ALA A 86 1.97 -6.88 12.41
N ILE A 87 2.91 -6.09 11.90
CA ILE A 87 3.82 -5.27 12.73
C ILE A 87 3.06 -4.17 13.47
N ALA A 88 2.11 -3.50 12.81
CA ALA A 88 1.34 -2.41 13.42
C ALA A 88 0.43 -2.86 14.58
N VAL A 89 0.08 -4.16 14.61
CA VAL A 89 -0.78 -4.75 15.64
C VAL A 89 0.02 -5.39 16.79
N ALA A 90 1.33 -5.61 16.60
CA ALA A 90 2.23 -6.21 17.59
C ALA A 90 2.82 -5.17 18.56
#